data_AF-A0A847AD73-F1
#
_entry.id   AF-A0A847AD73-F1
#
_cell.length_a   1.000
_cell.length_b   1.000
_cell.length_c   1.000
_cell.angle_alpha   90.00
_cell.angle_beta   90.00
_cell.angle_gamma   90.00
#
_symmetry.space_group_name_H-M   'P 1'
#
loop_
_entity.id
_entity.type
_entity.pdbx_description
1 polymer ?
#
loop_
_entity_poly.entity_id
_entity_poly.type
_entity_poly.pdbx_seq_one_letter_code
_entity_poly.pdbx_strand_id
1 'polypeptide(L)'
;MVLNFKPLSLEVQGDYNALFDLCPGRTSDYTFVNIWAWSDDRQYEMALAYDMFWPRTGGSSPALWAPVGDWVSADWEAILPGLFPEGAEFERVPEELALLWADRFGDRVTMEDQRSEWEYIYSVEELINLRGNRFHKKKNLWRQFYRGYDSVYRELGAADADDILEMQQLW
;
A
#
# COMPACT_ATOMS: atom_id res chain seq x y z
N MET A 1 -20.93 -16.01 2.41
CA MET A 1 -21.02 -15.23 1.14
C MET A 1 -19.77 -15.55 0.33
N VAL A 2 -19.80 -15.55 -1.01
CA VAL A 2 -18.59 -15.79 -1.82
C VAL A 2 -18.12 -14.46 -2.40
N LEU A 3 -16.83 -14.14 -2.26
CA LEU A 3 -16.23 -12.96 -2.87
C LEU A 3 -16.22 -13.10 -4.39
N ASN A 4 -16.79 -12.12 -5.08
CA ASN A 4 -16.79 -12.05 -6.54
C ASN A 4 -15.67 -11.14 -7.02
N PHE A 5 -14.48 -11.72 -7.20
CA PHE A 5 -13.30 -11.00 -7.66
C PHE A 5 -13.43 -10.62 -9.14
N LYS A 6 -13.04 -9.39 -9.46
CA LYS A 6 -12.98 -8.87 -10.82
C LYS A 6 -11.62 -8.20 -11.04
N PRO A 7 -11.11 -8.18 -12.29
CA PRO A 7 -9.89 -7.42 -12.60
C PRO A 7 -9.99 -5.98 -12.10
N LEU A 8 -8.89 -5.46 -11.57
CA LEU A 8 -8.80 -4.06 -11.17
C LEU A 8 -9.12 -3.13 -12.35
N SER A 9 -9.82 -2.03 -12.09
CA SER A 9 -10.17 -1.02 -13.08
C SER A 9 -9.88 0.38 -12.52
N LEU A 10 -9.45 1.31 -13.38
CA LEU A 10 -9.32 2.72 -12.99
C LEU A 10 -10.63 3.33 -12.49
N GLU A 11 -11.78 2.80 -12.92
CA GLU A 11 -13.10 3.30 -12.54
C GLU A 11 -13.35 3.22 -11.03
N VAL A 12 -12.71 2.28 -10.32
CA VAL A 12 -12.91 2.11 -8.87
C VAL A 12 -11.95 2.97 -8.03
N GLN A 13 -11.07 3.77 -8.64
CA GLN A 13 -10.06 4.54 -7.93
C GLN A 13 -10.65 5.45 -6.84
N GLY A 14 -11.74 6.15 -7.15
CA GLY A 14 -12.39 7.07 -6.21
C GLY A 14 -12.90 6.35 -4.97
N ASP A 15 -13.68 5.29 -5.18
CA ASP A 15 -14.26 4.47 -4.10
C ASP A 15 -13.16 3.77 -3.29
N TYR A 16 -12.12 3.27 -3.96
CA TYR A 16 -10.99 2.63 -3.30
C TYR A 16 -10.26 3.59 -2.38
N ASN A 17 -9.93 4.79 -2.86
CA ASN A 17 -9.24 5.79 -2.05
C ASN A 17 -10.09 6.23 -0.85
N ALA A 18 -11.40 6.37 -1.03
CA ALA A 18 -12.32 6.70 0.06
C ALA A 18 -12.30 5.64 1.17
N LEU A 19 -12.24 4.35 0.83
CA LEU A 19 -12.11 3.27 1.81
C LEU A 19 -10.69 3.17 2.39
N PHE A 20 -9.66 3.38 1.57
CA PHE A 20 -8.27 3.38 2.02
C PHE A 20 -7.98 4.49 3.05
N ASP A 21 -8.65 5.63 2.94
CA ASP A 21 -8.57 6.72 3.93
C ASP A 21 -9.22 6.37 5.28
N LEU A 22 -10.06 5.33 5.34
CA LEU A 22 -10.63 4.82 6.58
C LEU A 22 -9.71 3.81 7.28
N CYS A 23 -8.70 3.27 6.60
CA CYS A 23 -7.76 2.33 7.21
C CYS A 23 -6.97 3.03 8.33
N PRO A 24 -6.98 2.49 9.56
CA PRO A 24 -6.16 3.01 10.67
C PRO A 24 -4.66 3.05 10.33
N GLY A 25 -4.18 1.99 9.65
CA GLY A 25 -2.81 1.84 9.19
C GLY A 25 -2.76 1.84 7.68
N ARG A 26 -1.88 2.66 7.10
CA ARG A 26 -1.69 2.76 5.64
C ARG A 26 -0.28 2.33 5.29
N THR A 27 -0.18 1.40 4.36
CA THR A 27 1.08 0.98 3.75
C THR A 27 1.11 1.43 2.30
N SER A 28 2.31 1.68 1.78
CA SER A 28 2.54 2.09 0.40
C SER A 28 2.04 1.04 -0.59
N ASP A 29 2.16 -0.25 -0.27
CA ASP A 29 1.67 -1.36 -1.11
C ASP A 29 0.17 -1.23 -1.47
N TYR A 30 -0.62 -0.61 -0.58
CA TYR A 30 -2.07 -0.44 -0.74
C TYR A 30 -2.46 0.91 -1.34
N THR A 31 -1.50 1.73 -1.78
CA THR A 31 -1.89 2.90 -2.57
C THR A 31 -2.45 2.44 -3.90
N PHE A 32 -3.55 3.05 -4.36
CA PHE A 32 -4.17 2.66 -5.63
C PHE A 32 -3.19 2.71 -6.80
N VAL A 33 -2.29 3.70 -6.80
CA VAL A 33 -1.26 3.84 -7.83
C VAL A 33 -0.31 2.63 -7.85
N ASN A 34 0.07 2.08 -6.69
CA ASN A 34 0.95 0.90 -6.66
C ASN A 34 0.22 -0.34 -7.16
N ILE A 35 -0.99 -0.61 -6.67
CA ILE A 35 -1.75 -1.78 -7.12
C ILE A 35 -2.03 -1.67 -8.63
N TRP A 36 -2.41 -0.48 -9.11
CA TRP A 36 -2.62 -0.22 -10.54
C TRP A 36 -1.34 -0.42 -11.37
N ALA A 37 -0.23 0.22 -10.98
CA ALA A 37 1.03 0.18 -11.74
C ALA A 37 1.62 -1.24 -11.86
N TRP A 38 1.35 -2.10 -10.86
CA TRP A 38 1.81 -3.49 -10.84
C TRP A 38 0.77 -4.49 -11.37
N SER A 39 -0.39 -4.03 -11.84
CA SER A 39 -1.48 -4.94 -12.27
C SER A 39 -1.14 -5.76 -13.52
N ASP A 40 -0.26 -5.28 -14.41
CA ASP A 40 0.19 -6.05 -15.57
C ASP A 40 1.00 -7.29 -15.18
N ASP A 41 1.76 -7.22 -14.07
CA ASP A 41 2.59 -8.32 -13.56
C ASP A 41 1.83 -9.20 -12.57
N ARG A 42 1.15 -8.58 -11.61
CA ARG A 42 0.50 -9.27 -10.48
C ARG A 42 -0.95 -9.64 -10.74
N GLN A 43 -1.53 -9.14 -11.83
CA GLN A 43 -2.91 -9.42 -12.25
C GLN A 43 -3.93 -9.17 -11.13
N TYR A 44 -3.80 -8.06 -10.41
CA TYR A 44 -4.63 -7.79 -9.24
C TYR A 44 -6.13 -7.84 -9.56
N GLU A 45 -6.87 -8.48 -8.66
CA GLU A 45 -8.32 -8.55 -8.69
C GLU A 45 -8.90 -8.03 -7.38
N MET A 46 -10.10 -7.46 -7.46
CA MET A 46 -10.80 -6.83 -6.34
C MET A 46 -12.21 -7.39 -6.21
N ALA A 47 -12.63 -7.63 -4.98
CA ALA A 47 -14.03 -7.86 -4.63
C ALA A 47 -14.50 -6.81 -3.62
N LEU A 48 -15.75 -6.35 -3.74
CA LEU A 48 -16.37 -5.46 -2.75
C LEU A 48 -17.34 -6.29 -1.90
N ALA A 49 -17.12 -6.32 -0.59
CA ALA A 49 -18.00 -6.97 0.37
C ALA A 49 -17.80 -6.38 1.77
N TYR A 50 -18.90 -6.26 2.54
CA TYR A 50 -18.88 -5.69 3.90
C TYR A 50 -18.23 -4.30 3.96
N ASP A 51 -18.57 -3.45 2.99
CA ASP A 51 -18.06 -2.07 2.86
C ASP A 51 -16.52 -1.97 2.83
N MET A 52 -15.87 -3.04 2.37
CA MET A 52 -14.42 -3.12 2.19
C MET A 52 -14.07 -3.68 0.82
N PHE A 53 -12.96 -3.21 0.25
CA PHE A 53 -12.34 -3.88 -0.88
C PHE A 53 -11.45 -5.02 -0.41
N TRP A 54 -11.59 -6.18 -1.04
CA TRP A 54 -10.78 -7.36 -0.80
C TRP A 54 -9.87 -7.55 -2.02
N PRO A 55 -8.58 -7.19 -1.92
CA PRO A 55 -7.62 -7.42 -2.98
C PRO A 55 -7.12 -8.86 -2.98
N ARG A 56 -6.73 -9.33 -4.16
CA ARG A 56 -5.85 -10.50 -4.30
C ARG A 56 -4.96 -10.34 -5.53
N THR A 57 -3.82 -11.02 -5.53
CA THR A 57 -3.09 -11.26 -6.78
C THR A 57 -3.85 -12.25 -7.64
N GLY A 58 -3.72 -12.14 -8.96
CA GLY A 58 -4.32 -13.06 -9.91
C GLY A 58 -3.37 -14.20 -10.32
N GLY A 59 -3.68 -14.83 -11.44
CA GLY A 59 -2.81 -15.85 -12.04
C GLY A 59 -3.02 -17.27 -11.51
N SER A 60 -1.99 -18.11 -11.63
CA SER A 60 -2.07 -19.55 -11.31
C SER A 60 -2.04 -19.84 -9.80
N SER A 61 -1.61 -18.89 -8.98
CA SER A 61 -1.58 -19.00 -7.52
C SER A 61 -2.02 -17.68 -6.86
N PRO A 62 -3.32 -17.38 -6.85
CA PRO A 62 -3.85 -16.17 -6.22
C PRO A 62 -3.54 -16.12 -4.73
N ALA A 63 -3.04 -14.99 -4.24
CA ALA A 63 -2.82 -14.72 -2.83
C ALA A 63 -3.77 -13.61 -2.36
N LEU A 64 -4.53 -13.86 -1.30
CA LEU A 64 -5.40 -12.86 -0.70
C LEU A 64 -4.54 -11.80 -0.02
N TRP A 65 -4.94 -10.55 -0.19
CA TRP A 65 -4.41 -9.44 0.59
C TRP A 65 -5.45 -9.02 1.62
N ALA A 66 -5.00 -8.27 2.62
CA ALA A 66 -5.90 -7.78 3.65
C ALA A 66 -6.95 -6.82 3.06
N PRO A 67 -8.16 -6.77 3.65
CA PRO A 67 -9.21 -5.86 3.17
C PRO A 67 -8.86 -4.39 3.41
N VAL A 68 -9.40 -3.52 2.57
CA VAL A 68 -9.24 -2.06 2.60
C VAL A 68 -10.56 -1.42 3.00
N GLY A 69 -10.56 -0.71 4.13
CA GLY A 69 -11.71 -0.01 4.69
C GLY A 69 -11.59 0.16 6.21
N ASP A 70 -12.73 0.42 6.87
CA ASP A 70 -12.76 0.64 8.31
C ASP A 70 -12.63 -0.67 9.10
N TRP A 71 -11.41 -0.97 9.52
CA TRP A 71 -11.13 -2.19 10.29
C TRP A 71 -11.65 -2.15 11.73
N VAL A 72 -11.81 -0.96 12.31
CA VAL A 72 -12.17 -0.83 13.73
C VAL A 72 -13.65 -1.10 13.92
N SER A 73 -14.48 -0.65 12.97
CA SER A 73 -15.93 -0.83 13.01
C SER A 73 -16.39 -2.19 12.46
N ALA A 74 -15.51 -2.96 11.81
CA ALA A 74 -15.84 -4.25 11.22
C ALA A 74 -16.09 -5.35 12.27
N ASP A 75 -17.15 -6.13 12.07
CA ASP A 75 -17.44 -7.34 12.85
C ASP A 75 -16.65 -8.53 12.29
N TRP A 76 -15.36 -8.59 12.63
CA TRP A 76 -14.45 -9.61 12.10
C TRP A 76 -14.90 -11.03 12.43
N GLU A 77 -15.40 -11.22 13.64
CA GLU A 77 -15.89 -12.50 14.18
C GLU A 77 -17.05 -13.07 13.34
N ALA A 78 -17.84 -12.22 12.67
CA ALA A 78 -18.83 -12.64 11.68
C ALA A 78 -18.26 -12.69 10.24
N ILE A 79 -17.48 -11.68 9.84
CA ILE A 79 -17.00 -11.50 8.47
C ILE A 79 -16.04 -12.62 8.05
N LEU A 80 -14.98 -12.87 8.82
CA LEU A 80 -13.94 -13.84 8.42
C LEU A 80 -14.50 -15.27 8.34
N PRO A 81 -15.23 -15.80 9.34
CA PRO A 81 -15.83 -17.13 9.20
C PRO A 81 -16.92 -17.19 8.12
N GLY A 82 -17.60 -16.08 7.85
CA GLY A 82 -18.65 -16.00 6.81
C GLY A 82 -18.12 -15.99 5.38
N LEU A 83 -16.90 -15.50 5.18
CA LEU A 83 -16.18 -15.49 3.89
C LEU A 83 -15.25 -16.69 3.73
N PHE A 84 -14.60 -17.12 4.82
CA PHE A 84 -13.53 -18.12 4.86
C PHE A 84 -13.79 -19.16 5.97
N PRO A 85 -14.84 -20.00 5.84
CA PRO A 85 -15.24 -20.94 6.89
C PRO A 85 -14.16 -22.00 7.21
N GLU A 86 -13.33 -22.35 6.23
CA GLU A 86 -12.20 -23.28 6.37
C GLU A 86 -10.89 -22.59 6.77
N GLY A 87 -10.93 -21.28 7.01
CA GLY A 87 -9.75 -20.44 7.17
C GLY A 87 -9.21 -19.90 5.84
N ALA A 88 -8.28 -18.95 5.95
CA ALA A 88 -7.60 -18.33 4.81
C ALA A 88 -6.21 -17.83 5.23
N GLU A 89 -5.31 -17.74 4.26
CA GLU A 89 -4.02 -17.09 4.40
C GLU A 89 -4.07 -15.74 3.69
N PHE A 90 -3.52 -14.72 4.35
CA PHE A 90 -3.45 -13.36 3.82
C PHE A 90 -1.99 -12.92 3.79
N GLU A 91 -1.56 -12.40 2.64
CA GLU A 91 -0.28 -11.74 2.47
C GLU A 91 -0.44 -10.22 2.66
N ARG A 92 0.69 -9.53 2.88
CA ARG A 92 0.75 -8.06 2.99
C ARG A 92 -0.25 -7.49 3.99
N VAL A 93 -0.49 -8.18 5.11
CA VAL A 93 -1.41 -7.68 6.14
C VAL A 93 -0.72 -6.54 6.90
N PRO A 94 -1.28 -5.32 6.93
CA PRO A 94 -0.74 -4.25 7.77
C PRO A 94 -0.72 -4.68 9.23
N GLU A 95 0.36 -4.35 9.95
CA GLU A 95 0.60 -4.82 11.33
C GLU A 95 -0.59 -4.53 12.25
N GLU A 96 -1.19 -3.34 12.15
CA GLU A 96 -2.35 -2.95 12.96
C GLU A 96 -3.55 -3.87 12.77
N LEU A 97 -3.82 -4.30 11.54
CA LEU A 97 -4.90 -5.25 11.25
C LEU A 97 -4.56 -6.66 11.71
N ALA A 98 -3.31 -7.09 11.52
CA ALA A 98 -2.86 -8.40 11.98
C ALA A 98 -2.96 -8.53 13.50
N LEU A 99 -2.55 -7.49 14.24
CA LEU A 99 -2.69 -7.40 15.70
C LEU A 99 -4.16 -7.36 16.13
N LEU A 100 -5.01 -6.63 15.39
CA LEU A 100 -6.46 -6.62 15.64
C LEU A 100 -7.06 -8.02 15.48
N TRP A 101 -6.73 -8.75 14.41
CA TRP A 101 -7.18 -10.12 14.23
C TRP A 101 -6.62 -11.06 15.31
N ALA A 102 -5.35 -10.93 15.69
CA ALA A 102 -4.77 -11.72 16.76
C ALA A 102 -5.50 -11.51 18.10
N ASP A 103 -5.85 -10.27 18.45
CA ASP A 103 -6.61 -9.94 19.65
C ASP A 103 -8.02 -10.60 19.65
N ARG A 104 -8.71 -10.58 18.49
CA ARG A 104 -10.08 -11.12 18.38
C ARG A 104 -10.15 -12.64 18.26
N PHE A 105 -9.16 -13.25 17.62
CA PHE A 105 -9.21 -14.67 17.28
C PHE A 105 -8.27 -15.54 18.12
N GLY A 106 -7.32 -14.93 18.85
CA GLY A 106 -6.35 -15.61 19.68
C GLY A 106 -5.50 -16.61 18.89
N ASP A 107 -5.32 -17.81 19.43
CA ASP A 107 -4.50 -18.89 18.83
C ASP A 107 -4.99 -19.39 17.46
N ARG A 108 -6.14 -18.89 16.96
CA ARG A 108 -6.63 -19.19 15.61
C ARG A 108 -5.95 -18.37 14.52
N VAL A 109 -5.19 -17.33 14.88
CA VAL A 109 -4.40 -16.51 13.95
C VAL A 109 -2.93 -16.77 14.21
N THR A 110 -2.20 -17.07 13.14
CA THR A 110 -0.73 -17.15 13.17
C THR A 110 -0.19 -16.00 12.32
N MET A 111 0.78 -15.26 12.85
CA MET A 111 1.43 -14.14 12.17
C MET A 111 2.88 -14.51 11.85
N GLU A 112 3.33 -14.17 10.66
CA GLU A 112 4.72 -14.32 10.24
C GLU A 112 5.24 -12.98 9.69
N ASP A 113 6.35 -12.49 10.25
CA ASP A 113 6.97 -11.25 9.80
C ASP A 113 7.74 -11.46 8.50
N GLN A 114 7.44 -10.63 7.50
CA GLN A 114 8.20 -10.61 6.25
C GLN A 114 9.12 -9.38 6.18
N ARG A 115 10.31 -9.49 6.78
CA ARG A 115 11.26 -8.38 6.90
C ARG A 115 11.68 -7.73 5.57
N SER A 116 11.67 -8.49 4.47
CA SER A 116 11.97 -7.94 3.13
C SER A 116 10.96 -6.90 2.66
N GLU A 117 9.76 -6.91 3.25
CA GLU A 117 8.62 -6.08 2.87
C GLU A 117 8.39 -4.90 3.81
N TRP A 118 9.29 -4.68 4.76
CA TRP A 118 9.15 -3.57 5.69
C TRP A 118 9.32 -2.23 4.99
N GLU A 119 8.34 -1.35 5.20
CA GLU A 119 8.35 0.00 4.67
C GLU A 119 9.15 0.95 5.57
N TYR A 120 9.82 1.91 4.94
CA TYR A 120 10.56 2.95 5.66
C TYR A 120 9.69 4.20 5.81
N ILE A 121 9.20 4.44 7.02
CA ILE A 121 8.42 5.64 7.34
C ILE A 121 9.35 6.73 7.88
N TYR A 122 9.27 7.92 7.30
CA TYR A 122 10.06 9.07 7.69
C TYR A 122 9.16 10.23 8.10
N SER A 123 9.60 11.01 9.10
CA SER A 123 8.94 12.27 9.44
C SER A 123 9.15 13.29 8.34
N VAL A 124 8.05 13.81 7.79
CA VAL A 124 8.07 14.92 6.82
C VAL A 124 8.80 16.14 7.40
N GLU A 125 8.55 16.46 8.67
CA GLU A 125 9.22 17.58 9.35
C GLU A 125 10.74 17.39 9.37
N GLU A 126 11.21 16.18 9.67
CA GLU A 126 12.64 15.87 9.71
C GLU A 126 13.27 15.94 8.32
N LEU A 127 12.58 15.44 7.29
CA LEU A 127 13.05 15.49 5.90
C LEU A 127 13.11 16.92 5.35
N ILE A 128 12.21 17.82 5.78
CA ILE A 128 12.25 19.24 5.44
C ILE A 128 13.42 19.93 6.16
N ASN A 129 13.55 19.70 7.47
CA ASN A 129 14.45 20.48 8.31
C ASN A 129 15.91 19.98 8.30
N LEU A 130 16.12 18.68 8.06
CA LEU A 130 17.43 18.01 8.05
C LEU A 130 18.30 18.38 9.27
N ARG A 131 17.71 18.39 10.47
CA ARG A 131 18.35 18.84 11.73
C ARG A 131 19.12 17.74 12.44
N GLY A 132 20.23 18.11 13.07
CA GLY A 132 21.02 17.21 13.92
C GLY A 132 22.01 16.32 13.17
N ASN A 133 22.80 15.56 13.95
CA ASN A 133 23.95 14.82 13.45
C ASN A 133 23.61 13.77 12.38
N ARG A 134 22.43 13.14 12.51
CA ARG A 134 21.93 12.12 11.57
C ARG A 134 21.83 12.63 10.13
N PHE A 135 21.45 13.90 9.93
CA PHE A 135 21.24 14.46 8.59
C PHE A 135 22.41 15.29 8.06
N HIS A 136 23.55 15.38 8.77
CA HIS A 136 24.70 16.18 8.33
C HIS A 136 25.19 15.81 6.92
N LYS A 137 25.30 14.51 6.61
CA LYS A 137 25.74 14.06 5.28
C LYS A 137 24.74 14.47 4.20
N LYS A 138 23.43 14.32 4.43
CA LYS A 138 22.37 14.71 3.49
C LYS A 138 22.36 16.22 3.25
N LYS A 139 22.51 17.03 4.31
CA LYS A 139 22.63 18.49 4.21
C LYS A 139 23.85 18.93 3.41
N ASN A 140 24.97 18.23 3.54
CA ASN A 140 26.16 18.50 2.75
C ASN A 140 25.96 18.18 1.26
N LEU A 141 25.33 17.04 0.93
CA LEU A 141 24.97 16.70 -0.45
C LEU A 141 24.04 17.74 -1.07
N TRP A 142 22.99 18.15 -0.35
CA TRP A 142 22.09 19.21 -0.81
C TRP A 142 22.82 20.52 -1.09
N ARG A 143 23.72 20.95 -0.18
CA ARG A 143 24.54 22.16 -0.39
C ARG A 143 25.48 22.04 -1.58
N GLN A 144 26.06 20.85 -1.81
CA GLN A 144 26.92 20.61 -2.96
C GLN A 144 26.14 20.72 -4.26
N PHE A 145 24.96 20.08 -4.34
CA PHE A 145 24.07 20.17 -5.48
C PHE A 145 23.67 21.63 -5.76
N TYR A 146 23.18 22.35 -4.74
CA TYR A 146 22.71 23.73 -4.90
C TYR A 146 23.80 24.72 -5.32
N ARG A 147 25.07 24.44 -5.00
CA ARG A 147 26.20 25.26 -5.45
C ARG A 147 26.73 24.86 -6.83
N GLY A 148 26.55 23.60 -7.21
CA GLY A 148 27.13 23.01 -8.42
C GLY A 148 26.24 23.14 -9.65
N TYR A 149 24.94 23.34 -9.47
CA TYR A 149 23.96 23.32 -10.55
C TYR A 149 23.01 24.50 -10.46
N ASP A 150 22.82 25.18 -11.58
CA ASP A 150 21.69 26.09 -11.77
C ASP A 150 20.43 25.23 -12.02
N SER A 151 19.52 25.20 -11.05
CA SER A 151 18.40 24.27 -11.03
C SER A 151 17.16 24.90 -10.40
N VAL A 152 16.00 24.48 -10.88
CA VAL A 152 14.69 24.95 -10.40
C VAL A 152 13.81 23.73 -10.10
N TYR A 153 13.13 23.77 -8.96
CA TYR A 153 12.08 22.81 -8.65
C TYR A 153 10.79 23.20 -9.39
N ARG A 154 10.15 22.22 -10.03
CA ARG A 154 8.82 22.35 -10.61
C ARG A 154 8.01 21.11 -10.29
N GLU A 155 6.70 21.29 -10.12
CA GLU A 155 5.77 20.16 -10.06
C GLU A 155 5.70 19.47 -11.42
N LEU A 156 5.55 18.15 -11.40
CA LEU A 156 5.33 17.35 -12.60
C LEU A 156 3.86 17.43 -13.02
N GLY A 157 3.63 17.53 -14.32
CA GLY A 157 2.32 17.45 -14.94
C GLY A 157 2.31 16.49 -16.12
N ALA A 158 1.13 16.34 -16.74
CA ALA A 158 0.96 15.40 -17.85
C ALA A 158 1.89 15.69 -19.05
N ALA A 159 2.28 16.94 -19.27
CA ALA A 159 3.19 17.33 -20.36
C ALA A 159 4.63 16.80 -20.17
N ASP A 160 4.97 16.31 -18.98
CA ASP A 160 6.32 15.84 -18.64
C ASP A 160 6.49 14.33 -18.87
N ALA A 161 5.43 13.63 -19.26
CA ALA A 161 5.44 12.17 -19.36
C ALA A 161 6.52 11.67 -20.32
N ASP A 162 6.67 12.30 -21.49
CA ASP A 162 7.66 11.91 -22.50
C ASP A 162 9.09 12.11 -21.98
N ASP A 163 9.39 13.25 -21.34
CA ASP A 163 10.71 13.54 -20.76
C ASP A 163 11.07 12.54 -19.65
N ILE A 164 10.09 12.15 -18.81
CA ILE A 164 10.29 11.16 -17.75
C ILE A 164 10.58 9.78 -18.34
N LEU A 165 9.86 9.39 -19.39
CA LEU A 165 10.08 8.11 -20.08
C LEU A 165 11.45 8.08 -20.75
N GLU A 166 11.89 9.17 -21.38
CA GLU A 166 13.24 9.28 -21.93
C GLU A 166 14.30 9.16 -20.83
N MET A 167 14.14 9.89 -19.72
CA MET A 167 15.03 9.79 -18.56
C MET A 167 15.11 8.34 -18.04
N GLN A 168 13.98 7.64 -17.94
CA GLN A 168 13.93 6.25 -17.47
C GLN A 168 14.62 5.29 -18.44
N GLN A 169 14.57 5.52 -19.75
CA GLN A 169 15.28 4.70 -20.75
C GLN A 169 16.80 4.86 -20.69
N LEU A 170 17.29 6.01 -20.21
CA LEU A 170 18.72 6.30 -20.07
C LEU A 170 19.33 5.78 -18.75
N TRP A 171 18.49 5.43 -17.77
CA TRP A 171 18.90 4.99 -16.42
C TRP A 171 19.29 3.52 -16.38
#